data_AF-A0A3D4EGB2-F1
#
_entry.id   AF-A0A3D4EGB2-F1
#
_cell.length_a   1.000
_cell.length_b   1.000
_cell.length_c   1.000
_cell.angle_alpha   90.00
_cell.angle_beta   90.00
_cell.angle_gamma   90.00
#
_symmetry.space_group_name_H-M   'P 1'
#
loop_
_entity.id
_entity.type
_entity.pdbx_description
1 polymer ?
#
loop_
_entity_poly.entity_id
_entity_poly.type
_entity_poly.pdbx_seq_one_letter_code
_entity_poly.pdbx_strand_id
1 'polypeptide(L)' 'MDFNNMTVGEFFEDNGGKELLKELAPHLLKYPLKLFYRKKCGDVFPLITEKGLVSQDTANAIKAAIEEK' A
#
# COMPACT_ATOMS: atom_id res chain seq x y z
N MET A 1 2.97 0.21 13.08
CA MET A 1 1.97 -0.93 13.07
C MET A 1 2.44 -2.12 12.22
N ASP A 2 1.84 -3.32 12.28
CA ASP A 2 2.20 -4.43 11.36
C ASP A 2 1.54 -4.26 9.99
N PHE A 3 2.31 -3.75 9.03
CA PHE A 3 1.86 -3.52 7.65
C PHE A 3 1.41 -4.81 6.96
N ASN A 4 2.06 -5.95 7.21
CA ASN A 4 1.74 -7.18 6.50
C ASN A 4 0.38 -7.76 6.95
N ASN A 5 0.06 -7.60 8.24
CA ASN A 5 -1.18 -8.11 8.82
C ASN A 5 -2.37 -7.14 8.73
N MET A 6 -2.19 -5.91 8.27
CA MET A 6 -3.31 -5.00 8.04
C MET A 6 -3.97 -5.26 6.68
N THR A 7 -5.25 -4.91 6.58
CA THR A 7 -5.96 -4.94 5.31
C THR A 7 -5.67 -3.70 4.47
N VAL A 8 -5.83 -3.81 3.15
CA VAL A 8 -5.69 -2.64 2.25
C VAL A 8 -6.72 -1.57 2.59
N GLY A 9 -7.90 -1.94 3.08
CA GLY A 9 -8.90 -0.98 3.58
C GLY A 9 -8.36 -0.15 4.75
N GLU A 10 -7.87 -0.82 5.80
CA GLU A 10 -7.28 -0.15 6.98
C GLU A 10 -6.07 0.71 6.59
N PHE A 11 -5.24 0.24 5.65
CA PHE A 11 -4.14 1.03 5.12
C PHE A 11 -4.62 2.35 4.49
N PHE A 12 -5.65 2.31 3.64
CA PHE A 12 -6.14 3.48 2.93
C PHE A 12 -6.96 4.45 3.79
N GLU A 13 -7.82 3.93 4.67
CA GLU A 13 -8.83 4.72 5.38
C GLU A 13 -8.38 5.12 6.79
N ASP A 14 -7.72 4.22 7.52
CA ASP A 14 -7.39 4.44 8.93
C ASP A 14 -5.93 4.91 9.14
N ASN A 15 -5.04 4.59 8.21
CA ASN A 15 -3.59 4.80 8.40
C ASN A 15 -2.98 5.89 7.50
N GLY A 16 -3.79 6.56 6.68
CA GLY A 16 -3.32 7.62 5.77
C GLY A 16 -2.56 7.08 4.55
N GLY A 17 -2.71 5.80 4.21
CA GLY A 17 -2.09 5.17 3.05
C GLY A 17 -2.46 5.83 1.73
N LYS A 18 -3.63 6.48 1.66
CA LYS A 18 -4.03 7.28 0.50
C LYS A 18 -3.13 8.48 0.25
N GLU A 19 -2.68 9.15 1.31
CA GLU A 19 -1.81 10.32 1.23
C GLU A 19 -0.38 9.88 0.87
N LEU A 20 0.12 8.82 1.53
CA LEU A 20 1.39 8.18 1.19
C LEU A 20 1.45 7.76 -0.27
N LEU A 21 0.36 7.17 -0.80
CA LEU A 21 0.29 6.83 -2.21
C LEU A 21 0.19 8.04 -3.13
N LYS A 22 -0.40 9.17 -2.71
CA LYS A 22 -0.36 10.39 -3.53
C LYS A 22 1.06 10.93 -3.70
N GLU A 23 1.86 10.87 -2.64
CA GLU A 23 3.23 11.38 -2.66
C GLU A 23 4.19 10.41 -3.35
N LEU A 24 4.10 9.13 -3.03
CA LEU A 24 5.09 8.13 -3.46
C LEU A 24 4.70 7.38 -4.73
N ALA A 25 3.41 7.15 -4.99
CA ALA A 25 2.93 6.37 -6.14
C ALA A 25 1.54 6.82 -6.63
N PRO A 26 1.38 8.06 -7.14
CA PRO A 26 0.07 8.62 -7.47
C PRO A 26 -0.64 7.85 -8.60
N HIS A 27 0.10 7.12 -9.44
CA HIS A 27 -0.46 6.26 -10.47
C HIS A 27 -1.21 5.06 -9.90
N LEU A 28 -0.85 4.55 -8.71
CA LEU A 28 -1.59 3.46 -8.06
C LEU A 28 -3.01 3.86 -7.68
N LEU A 29 -3.26 5.14 -7.40
CA LEU A 29 -4.59 5.64 -7.06
C LEU A 29 -5.57 5.58 -8.23
N LYS A 30 -5.06 5.45 -9.46
CA LYS A 30 -5.87 5.23 -10.66
C LYS A 30 -6.30 3.77 -10.80
N TYR A 31 -5.61 2.84 -10.13
CA TYR A 31 -5.99 1.44 -10.11
C TYR A 31 -7.12 1.22 -9.10
N PRO A 32 -8.04 0.28 -9.35
CA PRO A 32 -9.15 -0.03 -8.47
C PRO A 32 -8.69 -0.85 -7.24
N LEU A 33 -7.75 -0.31 -6.45
CA LEU A 33 -7.21 -0.94 -5.23
C LEU A 33 -8.31 -1.20 -4.18
N LYS A 34 -9.44 -0.49 -4.29
CA LYS A 34 -10.68 -0.74 -3.53
C LYS A 34 -11.18 -2.18 -3.62
N LEU A 35 -10.95 -2.86 -4.75
CA LEU A 35 -11.32 -4.27 -4.91
C LEU A 35 -10.53 -5.20 -3.97
N PHE A 36 -9.36 -4.74 -3.51
CA PHE A 36 -8.47 -5.49 -2.64
C PHE A 36 -8.57 -5.07 -1.17
N TYR A 37 -9.53 -4.22 -0.78
CA TYR A 37 -9.66 -3.73 0.60
C TYR A 37 -9.81 -4.84 1.64
N ARG A 38 -10.38 -5.99 1.28
CA ARG A 38 -10.49 -7.16 2.18
C ARG A 38 -9.22 -8.02 2.24
N LYS A 39 -8.27 -7.79 1.34
CA LYS A 39 -7.00 -8.53 1.27
C LYS A 39 -5.99 -7.85 2.18
N LYS A 40 -4.98 -8.62 2.59
CA LYS A 40 -3.89 -8.13 3.42
C LYS A 40 -2.90 -7.36 2.55
N CYS A 41 -2.33 -6.30 3.10
CA CYS A 41 -1.28 -5.54 2.44
C CYS A 41 -0.06 -6.42 2.15
N GLY A 42 0.25 -7.38 3.02
CA GLY A 42 1.30 -8.38 2.82
C GLY A 42 1.10 -9.29 1.60
N ASP A 43 -0.12 -9.45 1.09
CA ASP A 43 -0.40 -10.20 -0.16
C ASP A 43 -0.41 -9.28 -1.38
N VAL A 44 -0.92 -8.06 -1.22
CA VAL A 44 -1.20 -7.13 -2.33
C VAL A 44 0.04 -6.35 -2.74
N PHE A 45 0.84 -5.86 -1.79
CA PHE A 45 2.02 -5.05 -2.08
C PHE A 45 3.13 -5.82 -2.82
N PRO A 46 3.44 -7.08 -2.46
CA PRO A 46 4.37 -7.88 -3.26
C PRO A 46 3.86 -8.12 -4.68
N LEU A 47 2.55 -8.36 -4.86
CA LEU A 47 1.96 -8.59 -6.17
C LEU A 47 2.03 -7.36 -7.08
N ILE A 48 1.75 -6.16 -6.56
CA ILE A 48 1.89 -4.93 -7.35
C ILE A 48 3.35 -4.58 -7.65
N THR A 49 4.28 -4.91 -6.76
CA THR A 49 5.72 -4.77 -7.03
C THR A 49 6.19 -5.76 -8.09
N GLU A 50 5.77 -7.03 -8.03
CA GLU A 50 6.09 -8.05 -9.05
C GLU A 50 5.53 -7.67 -10.43
N LYS A 51 4.33 -7.09 -10.48
CA LYS A 51 3.73 -6.59 -11.72
C LYS A 51 4.37 -5.30 -12.24
N GLY A 52 5.36 -4.75 -11.55
CA GLY A 52 6.02 -3.50 -11.93
C GLY A 52 5.12 -2.26 -11.79
N LEU A 53 4.02 -2.37 -11.04
CA LEU A 53 3.15 -1.23 -10.74
C LEU A 53 3.81 -0.28 -9.74
N VAL A 54 4.70 -0.76 -8.88
CA VAL A 54 5.44 0.05 -7.91
C VAL A 54 6.88 -0.44 -7.87
N SER A 55 7.84 0.48 -7.74
CA SER A 55 9.23 0.11 -7.48
C SER A 55 9.37 -0.50 -6.09
N GLN A 56 10.37 -1.36 -5.92
CA GLN A 56 10.63 -2.00 -4.64
C GLN A 56 11.01 -0.97 -3.56
N ASP A 57 11.73 0.09 -3.94
CA ASP A 57 12.07 1.21 -3.06
C ASP A 57 10.84 1.95 -2.54
N THR A 58 9.87 2.25 -3.42
CA THR A 58 8.63 2.91 -3.03
C THR A 58 7.76 2.03 -2.13
N ALA A 59 7.68 0.73 -2.41
CA ALA A 59 6.95 -0.21 -1.56
C ALA A 59 7.57 -0.30 -0.16
N ASN A 60 8.90 -0.31 -0.06
CA ASN A 60 9.62 -0.30 1.21
C ASN A 60 9.42 1.02 1.97
N ALA A 61 9.43 2.16 1.27
CA ALA A 61 9.17 3.47 1.89
C ALA A 61 7.75 3.58 2.46
N ILE A 62 6.74 3.07 1.74
CA ILE A 62 5.36 3.02 2.23
C ILE A 62 5.26 2.13 3.46
N LYS A 63 5.89 0.94 3.41
CA LYS A 63 5.89 0.01 4.53
C LYS A 63 6.53 0.64 5.77
N ALA A 64 7.71 1.24 5.63
CA ALA A 64 8.42 1.92 6.72
C ALA A 64 7.57 3.06 7.33
N ALA A 65 6.96 3.91 6.49
CA ALA A 65 6.13 5.01 6.96
C ALA A 65 4.89 4.57 7.76
N ILE A 66 4.34 3.37 7.47
CA ILE A 66 3.23 2.77 8.23
C ILE A 66 3.71 2.04 9.49
N GLU A 67 4.90 1.43 9.43
CA GLU A 67 5.49 0.76 10.59
C GLU A 67 5.96 1.75 11.66
N GLU A 68 6.43 2.94 11.27
CA GLU A 68 6.82 4.05 12.14
C GLU A 68 5.64 4.83 12.74
N LYS A 69 4.43 4.67 12.20
CA LYS A 69 3.18 5.15 12.81
C LYS A 69 2.64 4.17 13.85
#